data_AF-A0A2M7AA72-F1
#
_entry.id   AF-A0A2M7AA72-F1
#
_cell.length_a   1.000
_cell.length_b   1.000
_cell.length_c   1.000
_cell.angle_alpha   90.00
_cell.angle_beta   90.00
_cell.angle_gamma   90.00
#
_symmetry.space_group_name_H-M   'P 1'
#
loop_
_entity.id
_entity.type
_entity.pdbx_description
1 polymer ?
#
loop_
_entity_poly.entity_id
_entity_poly.type
_entity_poly.pdbx_seq_one_letter_code
_entity_poly.pdbx_strand_id
1 'polypeptide(L)' 'MTSTITLFEHQDEPFPWADRDLSLLERLRRSVGTEVLRATVRGGKSVVQATQHVGVIRLGNQTIQVLPKI' A
#
# COMPACT_ATOMS: atom_id res chain seq x y z
N MET A 1 9.21 -9.52 -12.85
CA MET A 1 8.17 -10.31 -12.16
C MET A 1 7.38 -9.37 -11.27
N THR A 2 6.06 -9.37 -11.37
CA THR A 2 5.19 -8.62 -10.47
C THR A 2 5.18 -9.34 -9.13
N SER A 3 5.50 -8.66 -8.03
CA SER A 3 5.44 -9.25 -6.69
C SER A 3 4.10 -8.89 -6.04
N THR A 4 3.50 -9.84 -5.33
CA THR A 4 2.20 -9.67 -4.68
C THR A 4 2.40 -9.71 -3.17
N ILE A 5 1.86 -8.72 -2.47
CA ILE A 5 1.81 -8.65 -1.01
C ILE A 5 0.35 -8.68 -0.59
N THR A 6 0.03 -9.51 0.39
CA THR A 6 -1.32 -9.58 0.99
C THR A 6 -1.27 -8.96 2.37
N LEU A 7 -2.17 -8.01 2.62
CA LEU A 7 -2.35 -7.32 3.90
C LEU A 7 -3.77 -7.53 4.38
N PHE A 8 -3.98 -7.62 5.69
CA PHE A 8 -5.29 -7.36 6.27
C PHE A 8 -5.48 -5.86 6.50
N GLU A 9 -6.73 -5.42 6.67
CA GLU A 9 -7.02 -4.05 7.10
C GLU A 9 -6.15 -3.65 8.31
N HIS A 10 -5.59 -2.44 8.24
CA HIS A 10 -4.67 -1.88 9.22
C HIS A 10 -3.33 -2.62 9.42
N GLN A 11 -3.06 -3.72 8.72
CA GLN A 11 -1.76 -4.39 8.74
C GLN A 11 -0.71 -3.55 8.00
N ASP A 12 0.54 -3.66 8.43
CA ASP A 12 1.70 -3.16 7.71
C ASP A 12 2.71 -4.26 7.42
N GLU A 13 3.47 -4.07 6.34
CA GLU A 13 4.60 -4.93 5.96
C GLU A 13 5.75 -4.08 5.42
N PRO A 14 7.01 -4.52 5.57
CA PRO A 14 8.16 -3.88 4.93
C PRO A 14 7.94 -3.68 3.43
N PHE A 15 8.18 -2.47 2.97
CA PHE A 15 7.98 -2.12 1.57
C PHE A 15 9.10 -1.22 1.06
N PRO A 16 9.82 -1.64 0.01
CA PRO A 16 10.93 -0.88 -0.55
C PRO A 16 10.39 0.22 -1.48
N TRP A 17 9.84 1.29 -0.90
CA TRP A 17 9.31 2.42 -1.66
C TRP A 17 10.39 3.03 -2.58
N ALA A 18 10.09 3.14 -3.88
CA ALA A 18 10.79 4.05 -4.78
C ALA A 18 10.04 5.38 -4.89
N ASP A 19 10.72 6.46 -5.28
CA ASP A 19 10.10 7.78 -5.48
C ASP A 19 8.91 7.75 -6.45
N ARG A 20 9.00 6.88 -7.46
CA ARG A 20 7.92 6.63 -8.42
C ARG A 20 6.68 6.06 -7.73
N ASP A 21 6.86 5.16 -6.78
CA ASP A 21 5.75 4.51 -6.07
C ASP A 21 5.04 5.53 -5.16
N LEU A 22 5.79 6.39 -4.48
CA LEU A 22 5.22 7.48 -3.68
C LEU A 22 4.41 8.45 -4.54
N SER A 23 4.91 8.78 -5.73
CA SER A 23 4.19 9.63 -6.68
C SER A 23 2.90 8.97 -7.20
N LEU A 24 2.92 7.66 -7.44
CA LEU A 24 1.74 6.89 -7.83
C LEU A 24 0.73 6.78 -6.68
N LEU A 25 1.21 6.61 -5.45
CA LEU A 25 0.37 6.54 -4.25
C LEU A 25 -0.39 7.85 -4.03
N GLU A 26 0.28 8.99 -4.19
CA GLU A 26 -0.35 10.30 -4.07
C GLU A 26 -1.38 10.54 -5.20
N ARG A 27 -1.08 10.11 -6.43
CA ARG A 27 -2.06 10.15 -7.53
C ARG A 27 -3.28 9.27 -7.25
N LEU A 28 -3.07 8.07 -6.72
CA LEU A 28 -4.12 7.14 -6.36
C LEU A 28 -5.02 7.75 -5.27
N ARG A 29 -4.44 8.32 -4.22
CA ARG A 29 -5.16 9.03 -3.15
C ARG A 29 -6.06 10.12 -3.73
N ARG A 30 -5.56 10.95 -4.65
CA ARG A 30 -6.35 12.01 -5.30
C ARG A 30 -7.47 11.45 -6.17
N SER A 31 -7.23 10.35 -6.87
CA SER A 31 -8.21 9.73 -7.76
C SER A 31 -9.35 9.04 -7.02
N VAL A 32 -9.05 8.39 -5.88
CA VAL A 32 -10.07 7.67 -5.09
C VAL A 32 -10.74 8.61 -4.08
N GLY A 33 -10.10 9.73 -3.73
CA GLY A 33 -10.60 10.69 -2.75
C GLY A 33 -10.44 10.22 -1.29
N THR A 34 -9.77 9.09 -1.08
CA THR A 34 -9.47 8.54 0.25
C THR A 34 -8.09 7.89 0.27
N GLU A 35 -7.54 7.70 1.46
CA GLU A 35 -6.27 7.02 1.65
C GLU A 35 -6.48 5.50 1.63
N VAL A 36 -6.04 4.84 0.56
CA VAL A 36 -6.18 3.38 0.38
C VAL A 36 -4.99 2.60 0.95
N LEU A 37 -3.81 3.21 0.92
CA LEU A 37 -2.57 2.70 1.49
C LEU A 37 -1.79 3.88 2.07
N ARG A 38 -0.98 3.62 3.08
CA ARG A 38 -0.10 4.61 3.69
C ARG A 38 1.34 4.17 3.59
N ALA A 39 2.19 5.03 3.05
CA ALA A 39 3.64 4.89 3.17
C ALA A 39 4.07 5.46 4.53
N THR A 40 4.74 4.66 5.37
CA THR A 40 5.21 5.11 6.68
C THR A 40 6.53 4.42 7.07
N VAL A 41 7.12 4.83 8.19
CA VAL A 41 8.33 4.23 8.77
C VAL A 41 7.98 3.60 10.11
N ARG A 42 8.31 2.33 10.30
CA ARG A 42 8.17 1.60 11.57
C ARG A 42 9.46 0.87 11.91
N GLY A 43 9.98 1.10 13.12
CA GLY A 43 11.24 0.48 13.57
C GLY A 43 12.43 0.79 12.65
N GLY A 44 12.47 2.00 12.06
CA GLY A 44 13.51 2.41 11.11
C GLY A 44 13.40 1.79 9.71
N LYS A 45 12.34 1.02 9.43
CA LYS A 45 12.08 0.44 8.11
C LYS A 45 10.91 1.13 7.44
N SER A 46 11.05 1.38 6.14
CA SER A 46 9.93 1.77 5.28
C SER A 46 8.92 0.63 5.19
N VAL A 47 7.65 0.93 5.44
CA VAL A 47 6.55 -0.03 5.39
C VAL A 47 5.40 0.53 4.55
N VAL A 48 4.60 -0.37 4.01
CA VAL A 48 3.27 -0.07 3.49
C VAL A 48 2.25 -0.51 4.54
N GLN A 49 1.30 0.37 4.87
CA GLN A 49 0.21 0.06 5.77
C GLN A 49 -1.12 0.11 5.00
N ALA A 50 -1.90 -0.95 5.10
CA ALA A 50 -3.27 -0.99 4.62
C ALA A 50 -4.17 -0.09 5.48
N THR A 51 -5.13 0.58 4.86
CA THR A 51 -6.20 1.28 5.58
C THR A 51 -7.42 0.35 5.73
N GLN A 52 -8.62 0.91 5.73
CA GLN A 52 -9.90 0.19 5.70
C GLN A 52 -10.36 -0.17 4.27
N HIS A 53 -9.58 0.18 3.25
CA HIS A 53 -9.95 -0.09 1.87
C HIS A 53 -9.60 -1.53 1.48
N VAL A 54 -10.60 -2.39 1.38
CA VAL A 54 -10.48 -3.78 0.92
C VAL A 54 -10.49 -3.85 -0.61
N GLY A 55 -9.52 -4.54 -1.20
CA GLY A 55 -9.41 -4.66 -2.66
C GLY A 55 -7.99 -4.98 -3.14
N VAL A 56 -7.77 -4.82 -4.44
CA VAL A 56 -6.46 -5.04 -5.07
C VAL A 56 -5.95 -3.72 -5.64
N ILE A 57 -4.79 -3.27 -5.16
CA ILE A 57 -4.10 -2.07 -5.62
C ILE A 57 -2.86 -2.48 -6.40
N ARG A 58 -2.70 -1.94 -7.61
CA ARG A 58 -1.45 -2.05 -8.37
C ARG A 58 -0.64 -0.76 -8.23
N LEU A 59 0.53 -0.87 -7.64
CA LEU A 59 1.50 0.22 -7.44
C LEU A 59 2.76 -0.11 -8.22
N GLY A 60 2.88 0.47 -9.41
CA GLY A 60 3.97 0.17 -10.34
C GLY A 60 4.00 -1.32 -10.73
N ASN A 61 5.04 -2.02 -10.28
CA ASN A 61 5.23 -3.46 -10.52
C ASN A 61 4.91 -4.32 -9.27
N GLN A 62 4.26 -3.74 -8.26
CA GLN A 62 3.79 -4.43 -7.07
C GLN A 62 2.26 -4.49 -7.07
N THR A 63 1.71 -5.65 -6.69
CA THR A 63 0.29 -5.82 -6.41
C THR A 63 0.11 -5.95 -4.91
N ILE A 64 -0.74 -5.11 -4.33
CA ILE A 64 -1.08 -5.13 -2.91
C ILE A 64 -2.53 -5.54 -2.79
N GLN A 65 -2.79 -6.69 -2.19
CA GLN A 65 -4.12 -7.20 -1.93
C GLN A 65 -4.47 -6.94 -0.47
N VAL A 66 -5.49 -6.13 -0.22
CA VAL A 66 -6.02 -5.86 1.12
C VAL A 66 -7.26 -6.73 1.33
N LEU A 67 -7.23 -7.53 2.39
CA LEU A 67 -8.31 -8.42 2.83
C LEU A 67 -9.00 -7.87 4.07
N PRO A 68 -10.30 -8.14 4.26
CA PRO A 68 -11.01 -7.72 5.46
C PRO A 68 -10.46 -8.45 6.68
N LYS A 69 -10.40 -7.75 7.81
CA LYS A 69 -10.05 -8.35 9.10
C LYS A 69 -11.33 -8.71 9.86
N ILE A 70 -11.58 -9.99 10.06
CA ILE A 70 -12.76 -10.53 10.79
C ILE A 70 -12.43 -10.67 12.27
#